data_AF-A0A7K2Z4U3-F1
#
_entry.id   AF-A0A7K2Z4U3-F1
#
_cell.length_a   1.000
_cell.length_b   1.000
_cell.length_c   1.000
_cell.angle_alpha   90.00
_cell.angle_beta   90.00
_cell.angle_gamma   90.00
#
_symmetry.space_group_name_H-M   'P 1'
#
loop_
_entity.id
_entity.type
_entity.pdbx_description
1 polymer ?
#
loop_
_entity_poly.entity_id
_entity_poly.type
_entity_poly.pdbx_seq_one_letter_code
_entity_poly.pdbx_strand_id
1 'polypeptide(L)'
;MIVPELARGAVAELDALRAACDEAVAELARAAPDRLVVVGNGPTEALLDAGGIGSFAPYGVDLDVCLGAGSITALPPALAIGAWLLARSAWGTPDSAPGPVSGAVVAADAD
;
A
#
# COMPACT_ATOMS: atom_id res chain seq x y z
N MET A 1 -3.46 3.67 14.65
CA MET A 1 -2.67 2.95 13.62
C MET A 1 -3.44 2.90 12.30
N ILE A 2 -2.78 3.11 11.15
CA ILE A 2 -3.43 3.05 9.83
C ILE A 2 -3.81 1.62 9.43
N VAL A 3 -2.98 0.63 9.76
CA VAL A 3 -3.31 -0.80 9.69
C VAL A 3 -3.88 -1.22 11.05
N PRO A 4 -5.20 -1.43 11.20
CA PRO A 4 -5.83 -1.75 12.48
C PRO A 4 -5.23 -2.96 13.20
N GLU A 5 -4.84 -3.98 12.44
CA GLU A 5 -4.31 -5.25 12.92
C GLU A 5 -3.00 -5.05 13.70
N LEU A 6 -2.23 -4.01 13.37
CA LEU A 6 -1.00 -3.63 14.07
C LEU A 6 -1.24 -2.92 15.41
N ALA A 7 -2.48 -2.50 15.71
CA ALA A 7 -2.78 -1.77 16.94
C ALA A 7 -3.05 -2.71 18.12
N ARG A 8 -2.32 -2.52 19.23
CA ARG A 8 -2.68 -3.12 20.53
C ARG A 8 -3.59 -2.17 21.34
N GLY A 9 -4.82 -1.93 20.87
CA GLY A 9 -5.81 -1.06 21.54
C GLY A 9 -6.36 0.06 20.66
N ALA A 10 -7.10 1.01 21.28
CA ALA A 10 -7.90 2.10 20.70
C ALA A 10 -7.77 2.30 19.17
N VAL A 11 -8.44 1.43 18.43
CA VAL A 11 -8.45 1.44 16.95
C VAL A 11 -9.30 2.61 16.43
N ALA A 12 -10.35 2.99 17.17
CA ALA A 12 -11.34 3.96 16.73
C ALA A 12 -10.78 5.37 16.45
N GLU A 13 -9.68 5.76 17.10
CA GLU A 13 -9.13 7.11 16.98
C GLU A 13 -8.69 7.46 15.55
N LEU A 14 -8.29 6.46 14.75
CA LEU A 14 -7.90 6.66 13.35
C LEU A 14 -8.96 6.18 12.34
N ASP A 15 -10.20 5.93 12.76
CA ASP A 15 -11.28 5.55 11.83
C ASP A 15 -11.51 6.63 10.78
N ALA A 16 -11.57 7.90 11.20
CA ALA A 16 -11.73 9.03 10.29
C ALA A 16 -10.56 9.15 9.30
N LEU A 17 -9.32 8.90 9.75
CA LEU A 17 -8.15 8.92 8.89
C LEU A 17 -8.21 7.80 7.84
N ARG A 18 -8.55 6.58 8.26
CA ARG A 18 -8.68 5.45 7.33
C ARG A 18 -9.80 5.68 6.33
N ALA A 19 -10.96 6.18 6.77
CA ALA A 19 -12.06 6.55 5.88
C ALA A 19 -11.61 7.59 4.85
N ALA A 20 -10.86 8.63 5.25
CA ALA A 20 -10.32 9.63 4.33
C ALA A 20 -9.33 9.01 3.32
N CYS A 21 -8.49 8.06 3.74
CA CYS A 21 -7.61 7.32 2.83
C CYS A 21 -8.41 6.47 1.83
N ASP A 22 -9.43 5.75 2.30
CA ASP A 22 -10.29 4.92 1.46
C ASP A 22 -11.05 5.78 0.43
N GLU A 23 -11.56 6.95 0.84
CA GLU A 23 -12.20 7.93 -0.05
C GLU A 23 -11.22 8.47 -1.10
N ALA A 24 -9.99 8.82 -0.72
CA ALA A 24 -8.98 9.30 -1.66
C ALA A 24 -8.62 8.22 -2.71
N VAL A 25 -8.52 6.95 -2.31
CA VAL A 25 -8.30 5.85 -3.25
C VAL A 25 -9.53 5.67 -4.15
N ALA A 26 -10.75 5.76 -3.63
CA ALA A 26 -11.96 5.68 -4.44
C ALA A 26 -12.08 6.81 -5.48
N GLU A 27 -11.68 8.03 -5.12
CA GLU A 27 -11.57 9.17 -6.06
C GLU A 27 -10.61 8.86 -7.21
N LEU A 28 -9.42 8.33 -6.90
CA LEU A 28 -8.45 7.93 -7.91
C LEU A 28 -9.02 6.84 -8.82
N ALA A 29 -9.75 5.85 -8.26
CA ALA A 29 -10.34 4.77 -9.05
C ALA A 29 -11.35 5.31 -10.07
N ARG A 30 -12.16 6.28 -9.66
CA ARG A 30 -13.12 6.95 -10.55
C ARG A 30 -12.47 7.82 -11.62
N ALA A 31 -11.30 8.39 -11.34
CA ALA A 31 -10.53 9.13 -12.34
C ALA A 31 -9.96 8.22 -13.45
N ALA A 32 -9.95 6.90 -13.22
CA ALA A 32 -9.48 5.88 -14.17
C ALA A 32 -8.11 6.21 -14.79
N PRO A 33 -7.06 6.42 -13.97
CA PRO A 33 -5.75 6.75 -14.49
C PRO A 33 -5.16 5.57 -15.27
N ASP A 34 -4.34 5.87 -16.30
CA ASP A 34 -3.61 4.85 -17.06
C ASP A 34 -2.62 4.04 -16.20
N ARG A 35 -2.21 4.60 -15.04
CA ARG A 35 -1.34 3.96 -14.05
C ARG A 35 -1.51 4.61 -12.68
N LEU A 36 -1.43 3.77 -11.64
CA LEU A 36 -1.28 4.22 -10.25
C LEU A 36 0.15 3.93 -9.76
N VAL A 37 0.78 4.90 -9.09
CA VAL A 37 2.10 4.75 -8.49
C VAL A 37 2.01 4.94 -6.98
N VAL A 38 2.42 3.95 -6.21
CA VAL A 38 2.55 4.05 -4.76
C VAL A 38 3.97 4.47 -4.42
N VAL A 39 4.11 5.66 -3.85
CA VAL A 39 5.38 6.23 -3.46
C VAL A 39 5.56 6.10 -1.94
N GLY A 40 6.72 5.66 -1.51
CA GLY A 40 7.07 5.65 -0.09
C GLY A 40 8.58 5.63 0.11
N ASN A 41 9.02 5.79 1.36
CA ASN A 41 10.43 5.81 1.67
C ASN A 41 11.00 4.40 1.86
N GLY A 42 12.31 4.27 1.67
CA GLY A 42 13.06 3.06 1.97
C GLY A 42 14.55 3.30 2.05
N PRO A 43 15.34 2.25 2.30
CA PRO A 43 16.79 2.36 2.47
C PRO A 43 17.53 2.64 1.15
N THR A 44 16.90 2.40 0.01
CA THR A 44 17.51 2.56 -1.31
C THR A 44 16.43 2.93 -2.31
N GLU A 45 16.72 3.89 -3.18
CA GLU A 45 15.83 4.26 -4.27
C GLU A 45 15.56 3.07 -5.20
N ALA A 46 14.30 2.88 -5.59
CA ALA A 46 13.91 1.80 -6.48
C ALA A 46 12.60 2.09 -7.19
N LEU A 47 12.46 1.62 -8.42
CA LEU A 47 11.19 1.50 -9.11
C LEU A 47 10.77 0.03 -9.12
N LEU A 48 9.53 -0.23 -8.73
CA LEU A 48 8.93 -1.56 -8.65
C LEU A 48 7.82 -1.62 -9.70
N ASP A 49 8.18 -1.81 -10.97
CA ASP A 49 7.26 -1.72 -12.11
C ASP A 49 6.09 -2.72 -12.04
N ALA A 50 6.36 -3.93 -11.54
CA ALA A 50 5.37 -4.98 -11.28
C ALA A 50 4.90 -5.00 -9.82
N GLY A 51 5.32 -4.03 -9.01
CA GLY A 51 5.13 -4.00 -7.57
C GLY A 51 5.95 -5.07 -6.85
N GLY A 52 5.40 -5.65 -5.78
CA GLY A 52 6.13 -6.54 -4.88
C GLY A 52 5.23 -7.13 -3.80
N ILE A 53 5.82 -7.93 -2.91
CA ILE A 53 5.15 -8.56 -1.78
C ILE A 53 5.64 -7.97 -0.45
N GLY A 54 4.71 -7.76 0.48
CA GLY A 54 5.01 -7.29 1.84
C GLY A 54 4.35 -8.18 2.87
N SER A 55 4.87 -8.15 4.09
CA SER A 55 4.29 -8.86 5.23
C SER A 55 4.37 -8.00 6.48
N PHE A 56 3.32 -8.04 7.30
CA PHE A 56 3.30 -7.42 8.61
C PHE A 56 3.74 -8.38 9.73
N ALA A 57 4.17 -9.61 9.40
CA ALA A 57 4.63 -10.61 10.37
C ALA A 57 5.77 -10.11 11.28
N PRO A 58 6.76 -9.32 10.81
CA PRO A 58 7.79 -8.74 11.68
C PRO A 58 7.24 -7.82 12.79
N TYR A 59 6.01 -7.33 12.63
CA TYR A 59 5.31 -6.49 13.60
C TYR A 59 4.29 -7.28 14.45
N GLY A 60 4.27 -8.61 14.31
CA GLY A 60 3.43 -9.52 15.10
C GLY A 60 2.04 -9.77 14.50
N VAL A 61 1.82 -9.43 13.23
CA VAL A 61 0.55 -9.66 12.52
C VAL A 61 0.80 -10.54 11.32
N ASP A 62 0.16 -11.71 11.27
CA ASP A 62 0.24 -12.63 10.13
C ASP A 62 -0.66 -12.13 8.98
N LEU A 63 -0.22 -11.08 8.30
CA LEU A 63 -0.91 -10.45 7.19
C LEU A 63 0.08 -10.12 6.08
N ASP A 64 -0.11 -10.79 4.95
CA ASP A 64 0.62 -10.55 3.72
C ASP A 64 -0.15 -9.60 2.80
N VAL A 65 0.58 -8.80 2.04
CA VAL A 65 0.06 -7.82 1.10
C VAL A 65 0.81 -7.87 -0.21
N CYS A 66 0.10 -7.57 -1.30
CA CYS A 66 0.65 -7.56 -2.64
C CYS A 66 0.40 -6.20 -3.29
N LEU A 67 1.45 -5.61 -3.87
CA LEU A 67 1.34 -4.41 -4.71
C LEU A 67 1.43 -4.81 -6.17
N GLY A 68 0.51 -4.29 -6.99
CA GLY A 68 0.50 -4.55 -8.43
C GLY A 68 0.32 -6.03 -8.75
N ALA A 69 1.04 -6.51 -9.78
CA ALA A 69 1.00 -7.91 -10.17
C ALA A 69 1.73 -8.84 -9.19
N GLY A 70 2.49 -8.27 -8.23
CA GLY A 70 3.20 -9.05 -7.21
C GLY A 70 4.47 -9.70 -7.73
N SER A 71 5.55 -8.93 -7.80
CA SER A 71 6.89 -9.52 -7.99
C SER A 71 7.39 -10.12 -6.67
N ILE A 72 8.42 -10.97 -6.74
CA ILE A 72 9.10 -11.51 -5.54
C ILE A 72 9.91 -10.46 -4.76
N THR A 73 9.92 -9.20 -5.21
CA THR A 73 10.61 -8.11 -4.53
C THR A 73 9.89 -7.76 -3.23
N ALA A 74 10.63 -7.74 -2.13
CA ALA A 74 10.10 -7.35 -0.84
C ALA A 74 9.77 -5.86 -0.79
N LEU A 75 8.59 -5.51 -0.29
CA LEU A 75 8.15 -4.13 -0.12
C LEU A 75 8.74 -3.51 1.16
N PRO A 76 9.27 -2.27 1.09
CA PRO A 76 9.48 -1.46 2.28
C PRO A 76 8.16 -1.24 3.04
N PRO A 77 8.17 -1.03 4.36
CA PRO A 77 6.96 -0.89 5.17
C PRO A 77 5.98 0.17 4.67
N ALA A 78 6.49 1.32 4.19
CA ALA A 78 5.66 2.37 3.61
C ALA A 78 4.86 1.90 2.39
N LEU A 79 5.50 1.14 1.48
CA LEU A 79 4.82 0.57 0.31
C LEU A 79 3.89 -0.58 0.69
N ALA A 80 4.22 -1.36 1.73
CA ALA A 80 3.32 -2.39 2.25
C ALA A 80 2.01 -1.80 2.81
N ILE A 81 2.05 -0.63 3.46
CA ILE A 81 0.84 0.10 3.87
C ILE A 81 0.04 0.56 2.65
N GLY A 82 0.70 1.07 1.61
CA GLY A 82 0.03 1.42 0.35
C GLY A 82 -0.64 0.21 -0.31
N ALA A 83 0.03 -0.92 -0.35
CA ALA A 83 -0.54 -2.19 -0.82
C ALA A 83 -1.77 -2.60 -0.01
N TRP A 84 -1.70 -2.47 1.32
CA TRP A 84 -2.82 -2.75 2.23
C TRP A 84 -4.05 -1.86 1.95
N LEU A 85 -3.84 -0.56 1.71
CA LEU A 85 -4.92 0.38 1.34
C LEU A 85 -5.57 -0.02 0.02
N LEU A 86 -4.76 -0.33 -1.00
CA LEU A 86 -5.26 -0.69 -2.33
C LEU A 86 -6.00 -2.03 -2.34
N ALA A 87 -5.57 -3.01 -1.54
CA ALA A 87 -6.23 -4.31 -1.42
C ALA A 87 -7.69 -4.20 -0.93
N ARG A 88 -8.03 -3.11 -0.24
CA ARG A 88 -9.38 -2.82 0.28
C ARG A 88 -10.24 -1.99 -0.69
N SER A 89 -9.72 -1.72 -1.89
CA SER A 89 -10.33 -0.86 -2.91
C SER A 89 -10.59 -1.63 -4.21
N ALA A 90 -11.06 -0.92 -5.25
CA ALA A 90 -11.22 -1.49 -6.59
C ALA A 90 -9.91 -2.07 -7.20
N TRP A 91 -8.73 -1.61 -6.74
CA TRP A 91 -7.44 -2.20 -7.15
C TRP A 91 -7.12 -3.53 -6.48
N GLY A 92 -7.84 -3.91 -5.41
CA GLY A 92 -7.64 -5.18 -4.73
C GLY A 92 -8.22 -6.38 -5.49
N THR A 93 -9.06 -6.13 -6.50
CA THR A 93 -9.62 -7.16 -7.38
C THR A 93 -8.87 -7.18 -8.71
N PRO A 94 -7.95 -8.15 -8.95
CA PRO A 94 -7.04 -8.12 -10.10
C PRO A 94 -7.75 -8.00 -11.45
N ASP A 95 -8.86 -8.72 -11.61
CA ASP A 95 -9.62 -8.76 -12.87
C ASP A 95 -10.40 -7.47 -13.17
N SER A 96 -10.53 -6.57 -12.20
CA SER A 96 -11.33 -5.34 -12.30
C SER A 96 -10.57 -4.09 -11.86
N ALA A 97 -9.25 -4.19 -11.70
CA ALA A 97 -8.43 -3.06 -11.30
C ALA A 97 -8.53 -1.93 -12.35
N PRO A 98 -8.75 -0.67 -11.93
CA PRO A 98 -8.89 0.47 -12.85
C PRO A 98 -7.67 0.73 -13.75
N GLY A 99 -6.50 0.20 -13.37
CA GLY A 99 -5.25 0.33 -14.12
C GLY A 99 -4.09 -0.36 -13.41
N PRO A 100 -2.93 -0.52 -14.09
CA PRO A 100 -1.74 -1.12 -13.51
C PRO A 100 -1.20 -0.31 -12.32
N VAL A 101 -0.63 -1.02 -11.34
CA VAL A 101 -0.04 -0.43 -10.13
C VAL A 101 1.46 -0.74 -10.08
N SER A 102 2.27 0.28 -9.80
CA SER A 102 3.71 0.15 -9.54
C SER A 102 4.11 0.83 -8.22
N GLY A 103 5.27 0.46 -7.69
CA GLY A 103 5.88 1.11 -6.52
C GLY A 103 7.04 2.02 -6.91
N ALA A 104 7.25 3.08 -6.13
CA ALA A 104 8.47 3.88 -6.16
C ALA A 104 8.98 4.07 -4.73
N VAL A 105 10.24 3.72 -4.51
CA VAL A 105 10.94 3.91 -3.25
C VAL A 105 11.84 5.12 -3.40
N VAL A 106 11.67 6.08 -2.51
CA VAL A 106 12.56 7.24 -2.39
C VAL A 106 13.48 6.99 -1.20
N ALA A 107 14.78 7.23 -1.33
CA ALA A 107 15.68 7.10 -0.20
C ALA A 107 15.25 8.07 0.90
N ALA A 108 15.16 7.57 2.13
CA ALA A 108 15.10 8.48 3.27
C ALA A 108 16.44 9.21 3.36
N ASP A 109 16.40 10.53 3.59
CA ASP A 109 17.63 11.29 3.87
C ASP A 109 18.35 10.63 5.06
N ALA A 110 19.66 10.44 4.90
CA ALA A 110 20.50 10.01 6.01
C ALA A 110 20.72 11.22 6.93
N ASP A 111 19.88 11.35 7.96
CA ASP A 111 20.08 12.29 9.07
C ASP A 111 21.47 12.10 9.74
#